data_AF-A0ABD5MSB2-F1
#
_entry.id   AF-A0ABD5MSB2-F1
#
_cell.length_a   1.000
_cell.length_b   1.000
_cell.length_c   1.000
_cell.angle_alpha   90.00
_cell.angle_beta   90.00
_cell.angle_gamma   90.00
#
_symmetry.space_group_name_H-M   'P 1'
#
loop_
_entity.id
_entity.type
_entity.pdbx_description
1 polymer ?
#
loop_
_entity_poly.entity_id
_entity_poly.type
_entity_poly.pdbx_seq_one_letter_code
_entity_poly.pdbx_strand_id
1 'polypeptide(L)'
;MNHTGVIFSVFILAILPLPTGNLGLNAQIENTIISSSDPEVFYVGVTYCGDSVSDARLLIDRVKNFTNLLVVQSGPVSKNETMLNEICDYAVDSGLSIIVYFGKWDRDWQLSWLDGAKENWGPSLLGIYFFDEPAGSLLDSFVEMWDASSGEHKLEIPGSYDEMAEFFVYSWQTMPGLRTMKERDAPVVAFTSDYALYWFDYLAGYDVVFAQFGWNHSRIQDIALVRGAAKLQDKGWGVIVTWTFNNPPYLVGGDRLYEDLVMAYDNGAEYGVVFNYPKINDYGILNEGHFLALESFWNNIVQNSEAKQGSIKGEAVLVLPKNYGWGMRSLDDTIWGLWDADEKSEQIWNLRSTLIEEYSLNLDIVYDDPEFSVEGKYDQTFYVPTEKTEPFSSTWIVAAIVIVAVIGTSFLVYRIWSKKTTKQINHNKKYQ
;
A
#
# COMPACT_ATOMS: atom_id res chain seq x y z
N MET A 1 7.79 38.29 -18.47
CA MET A 1 8.02 36.86 -18.75
C MET A 1 8.97 36.38 -17.65
N ASN A 2 8.39 35.98 -16.53
CA ASN A 2 9.12 35.66 -15.31
C ASN A 2 9.01 34.16 -15.07
N HIS A 3 10.14 33.47 -15.12
CA HIS A 3 10.27 32.13 -14.56
C HIS A 3 10.52 32.29 -13.05
N THR A 4 9.54 31.88 -12.25
CA THR A 4 9.70 31.65 -10.81
C THR A 4 10.39 30.30 -10.63
N GLY A 5 11.64 30.34 -10.17
CA GLY A 5 12.40 29.17 -9.76
C GLY A 5 11.85 28.58 -8.47
N VAL A 6 11.66 27.26 -8.47
CA VAL A 6 11.40 26.45 -7.29
C VAL A 6 12.73 26.26 -6.56
N ILE A 7 12.82 26.72 -5.31
CA ILE A 7 13.99 26.50 -4.45
C ILE A 7 13.82 25.13 -3.80
N PHE A 8 14.63 24.16 -4.23
CA PHE A 8 14.81 22.88 -3.53
C PHE A 8 15.75 23.09 -2.34
N SER A 9 15.32 22.66 -1.15
CA SER A 9 16.16 22.61 0.04
C SER A 9 16.83 21.25 0.10
N VAL A 10 18.15 21.23 -0.13
CA VAL A 10 19.02 20.05 0.03
C VAL A 10 19.28 19.85 1.53
N PHE A 11 18.98 18.67 2.07
CA PHE A 11 19.32 18.30 3.44
C PHE A 11 20.69 17.61 3.49
N ILE A 12 21.55 18.12 4.37
CA ILE A 12 22.90 17.59 4.61
C ILE A 12 22.78 16.35 5.51
N LEU A 13 22.98 15.17 4.93
CA LEU A 13 23.22 13.92 5.67
C LEU A 13 24.69 13.86 6.11
N ALA A 14 24.94 13.97 7.42
CA ALA A 14 26.20 13.53 7.99
C ALA A 14 26.16 12.01 8.14
N ILE A 15 26.76 11.28 7.20
CA ILE A 15 27.01 9.84 7.34
C ILE A 15 28.07 9.67 8.43
N LEU A 16 27.63 9.36 9.65
CA LEU A 16 28.50 8.84 10.70
C LEU A 16 28.67 7.34 10.49
N PRO A 17 29.83 6.75 10.86
CA PRO A 17 30.04 5.30 10.74
C PRO A 17 28.95 4.58 11.54
N LEU A 18 28.19 3.72 10.86
CA LEU A 18 27.16 2.86 11.44
C LEU A 18 27.75 2.09 12.63
N PRO A 19 27.23 2.26 13.86
CA PRO A 19 27.63 1.42 14.97
C PRO A 19 27.05 0.04 14.73
N THR A 20 27.91 -0.95 14.46
CA THR A 20 27.59 -2.37 14.58
C THR A 20 27.38 -2.69 16.06
N GLY A 21 26.18 -2.40 16.54
CA GLY A 21 25.81 -2.54 17.95
C GLY A 21 24.39 -3.00 18.06
N ASN A 22 24.21 -4.32 18.20
CA ASN A 22 23.02 -4.94 18.75
C ASN A 22 22.65 -4.23 20.07
N LEU A 23 21.64 -3.37 20.01
CA LEU A 23 20.91 -2.89 21.19
C LEU A 23 19.47 -3.34 21.04
N GLY A 24 19.22 -4.59 21.44
CA GLY A 24 17.88 -5.03 21.80
C GLY A 24 17.40 -4.23 23.01
N LEU A 25 16.76 -3.10 22.75
CA LEU A 25 15.90 -2.43 23.71
C LEU A 25 14.52 -3.08 23.58
N ASN A 26 14.28 -4.12 24.38
CA ASN A 26 12.94 -4.55 24.74
C ASN A 26 12.32 -3.45 25.62
N ALA A 27 11.84 -2.38 24.99
CA ALA A 27 10.81 -1.56 25.59
C ALA A 27 9.50 -2.31 25.37
N GLN A 28 9.03 -3.03 26.40
CA GLN A 28 7.63 -3.37 26.48
C GLN A 28 6.85 -2.07 26.66
N ILE A 29 6.52 -1.44 25.55
CA ILE A 29 5.44 -0.47 25.49
C ILE A 29 4.18 -1.31 25.70
N GLU A 30 3.57 -1.21 26.88
CA GLU A 30 2.17 -1.59 27.05
C GLU A 30 1.36 -0.69 26.11
N ASN A 31 1.14 -1.18 24.89
CA ASN A 31 0.11 -0.68 24.02
C ASN A 31 -1.19 -0.81 24.82
N THR A 32 -1.67 0.31 25.35
CA THR A 32 -3.03 0.42 25.82
C THR A 32 -3.89 0.36 24.57
N ILE A 33 -4.16 -0.88 24.13
CA ILE A 33 -5.18 -1.17 23.13
C ILE A 33 -6.47 -0.67 23.78
N ILE A 34 -6.94 0.48 23.33
CA ILE A 34 -8.34 0.84 23.49
C ILE A 34 -9.08 -0.19 22.63
N SER A 35 -9.44 -1.33 23.21
CA SER A 35 -10.42 -2.22 22.59
C SER A 35 -11.76 -1.51 22.73
N SER A 36 -12.05 -0.58 21.82
CA SER A 36 -13.36 0.03 21.75
C SER A 36 -14.31 -1.03 21.22
N SER A 37 -15.20 -1.50 22.08
CA SER A 37 -16.38 -2.30 21.74
C SER A 37 -17.46 -1.49 21.00
N ASP A 38 -17.11 -0.32 20.45
CA ASP A 38 -17.92 0.42 19.50
C ASP A 38 -17.66 -0.13 18.10
N PRO A 39 -18.66 -0.17 17.21
CA PRO A 39 -18.40 -0.47 15.81
C PRO A 39 -17.31 0.48 15.30
N GLU A 40 -16.25 -0.06 14.70
CA GLU A 40 -15.20 0.74 14.07
C GLU A 40 -15.85 1.75 13.12
N VAL A 41 -15.62 3.03 13.40
CA VAL A 41 -16.18 4.11 12.59
C VAL A 41 -15.43 4.14 11.27
N PHE A 42 -16.12 3.91 10.16
CA PHE A 42 -15.55 4.16 8.83
C PHE A 42 -15.53 5.66 8.54
N TYR A 43 -14.36 6.21 8.22
CA TYR A 43 -14.20 7.62 7.89
C TYR A 43 -14.23 7.82 6.38
N VAL A 44 -15.27 8.51 5.89
CA VAL A 44 -15.42 8.87 4.48
C VAL A 44 -15.43 10.38 4.31
N GLY A 45 -14.69 10.86 3.32
CA GLY A 45 -14.48 12.28 3.15
C GLY A 45 -13.87 12.69 1.82
N VAL A 46 -13.53 13.97 1.74
CA VAL A 46 -12.87 14.59 0.59
C VAL A 46 -11.62 15.33 1.06
N THR A 47 -10.66 15.52 0.16
CA THR A 47 -9.54 16.42 0.43
C THR A 47 -9.92 17.87 0.12
N TYR A 48 -9.32 18.81 0.83
CA TYR A 48 -9.33 20.22 0.49
C TYR A 48 -7.92 20.68 0.12
N CYS A 49 -7.70 20.94 -1.17
CA CYS A 49 -6.41 21.34 -1.74
C CYS A 49 -6.35 22.81 -2.18
N GLY A 50 -7.36 23.61 -1.85
CA GLY A 50 -7.44 25.04 -2.19
C GLY A 50 -6.63 25.94 -1.25
N ASP A 51 -6.75 27.25 -1.41
CA ASP A 51 -5.93 28.25 -0.69
C ASP A 51 -6.74 29.32 0.04
N SER A 52 -8.05 29.10 0.24
CA SER A 52 -8.95 30.05 0.91
C SER A 52 -9.87 29.41 1.96
N VAL A 53 -10.24 30.17 3.00
CA VAL A 53 -11.24 29.70 3.98
C VAL A 53 -12.63 29.60 3.35
N SER A 54 -12.99 30.54 2.47
CA SER A 54 -14.32 30.57 1.85
C SER A 54 -14.59 29.35 0.97
N ASP A 55 -13.62 28.91 0.18
CA ASP A 55 -13.77 27.71 -0.65
C ASP A 55 -13.85 26.44 0.21
N ALA A 56 -13.05 26.38 1.29
CA ALA A 56 -13.11 25.26 2.23
C ALA A 56 -14.50 25.13 2.86
N ARG A 57 -15.08 26.24 3.35
CA ARG A 57 -16.43 26.27 3.91
C ARG A 57 -17.48 25.83 2.89
N LEU A 58 -17.37 26.31 1.65
CA LEU A 58 -18.28 25.93 0.57
C LEU A 58 -18.25 24.42 0.30
N LEU A 59 -17.05 23.82 0.28
CA LEU A 59 -16.90 22.37 0.14
C LEU A 59 -17.47 21.62 1.35
N ILE A 60 -17.16 22.05 2.57
CA ILE A 60 -17.66 21.44 3.82
C ILE A 60 -19.20 21.46 3.84
N ASP A 61 -19.83 22.60 3.53
CA ASP A 61 -21.28 22.73 3.47
C ASP A 61 -21.91 21.78 2.43
N ARG A 62 -21.20 21.50 1.33
CA ARG A 62 -21.69 20.58 0.30
C ARG A 62 -21.71 19.13 0.75
N VAL A 63 -20.76 18.71 1.59
CA VAL A 63 -20.50 17.29 1.90
C VAL A 63 -20.90 16.86 3.32
N LYS A 64 -20.98 17.78 4.29
CA LYS A 64 -21.12 17.46 5.72
C LYS A 64 -22.30 16.58 6.13
N ASN A 65 -23.34 16.47 5.29
CA ASN A 65 -24.50 15.63 5.57
C ASN A 65 -24.33 14.17 5.12
N PHE A 66 -23.26 13.86 4.38
CA PHE A 66 -22.98 12.53 3.86
C PHE A 66 -21.50 12.15 3.89
N THR A 67 -20.72 12.83 4.73
CA THR A 67 -19.33 12.52 5.04
C THR A 67 -19.07 12.82 6.51
N ASN A 68 -18.06 12.20 7.11
CA ASN A 68 -17.60 12.46 8.48
C ASN A 68 -16.11 12.84 8.56
N LEU A 69 -15.46 13.07 7.42
CA LEU A 69 -14.04 13.40 7.36
C LEU A 69 -13.76 14.54 6.36
N LEU A 70 -12.87 15.45 6.75
CA LEU A 70 -12.19 16.39 5.86
C LEU A 70 -10.67 16.19 5.98
N VAL A 71 -9.99 15.99 4.85
CA VAL A 71 -8.52 16.00 4.81
C VAL A 71 -8.05 17.36 4.30
N VAL A 72 -7.47 18.19 5.17
CA VAL A 72 -6.94 19.52 4.80
C VAL A 72 -5.58 19.33 4.11
N GLN A 73 -5.61 18.92 2.84
CA GLN A 73 -4.44 18.59 2.02
C GLN A 73 -4.00 19.77 1.14
N SER A 74 -3.64 20.90 1.76
CA SER A 74 -3.29 22.12 1.04
C SER A 74 -1.94 22.68 1.48
N GLY A 75 -1.02 22.85 0.51
CA GLY A 75 0.28 23.48 0.74
C GLY A 75 0.20 24.95 1.16
N PRO A 76 -0.65 25.80 0.54
CA PRO A 76 -0.88 27.17 1.02
C PRO A 76 -1.47 27.24 2.43
N VAL A 77 -2.47 26.41 2.75
CA VAL A 77 -3.12 26.38 4.07
C VAL A 77 -2.14 25.88 5.13
N SER A 78 -1.36 24.83 4.84
CA SER A 78 -0.38 24.25 5.79
C SER A 78 0.75 25.21 6.19
N LYS A 79 0.87 26.35 5.48
CA LYS A 79 1.84 27.42 5.73
C LYS A 79 1.21 28.66 6.39
N ASN A 80 -0.09 28.65 6.66
CA ASN A 80 -0.83 29.75 7.24
C ASN A 80 -1.66 29.26 8.45
N GLU A 81 -1.13 29.43 9.65
CA GLU A 81 -1.71 28.96 10.91
C GLU A 81 -3.16 29.44 11.11
N THR A 82 -3.42 30.73 10.88
CA THR A 82 -4.76 31.32 11.05
C THR A 82 -5.77 30.68 10.09
N MET A 83 -5.39 30.54 8.82
CA MET A 83 -6.24 29.90 7.82
C MET A 83 -6.51 28.44 8.13
N LEU A 84 -5.48 27.69 8.55
CA LEU A 84 -5.62 26.30 8.97
C LEU A 84 -6.60 26.16 10.13
N ASN A 85 -6.44 26.98 11.19
CA ASN A 85 -7.33 26.98 12.35
C ASN A 85 -8.78 27.28 11.94
N GLU A 86 -9.01 28.33 11.15
CA GLU A 86 -10.38 28.68 10.73
C GLU A 86 -11.07 27.58 9.91
N ILE A 87 -10.31 26.80 9.14
CA ILE A 87 -10.84 25.66 8.37
C ILE A 87 -11.13 24.48 9.30
N CYS A 88 -10.18 24.14 10.18
CA CYS A 88 -10.33 23.06 11.16
C CYS A 88 -11.51 23.31 12.10
N ASP A 89 -11.61 24.51 12.67
CA ASP A 89 -12.73 24.91 13.54
C ASP A 89 -14.06 24.73 12.82
N TYR A 90 -14.18 25.24 11.59
CA TYR A 90 -15.42 25.14 10.84
C TYR A 90 -15.79 23.69 10.48
N ALA A 91 -14.79 22.85 10.14
CA ALA A 91 -15.01 21.44 9.85
C ALA A 91 -15.51 20.68 11.09
N VAL A 92 -14.87 20.89 12.24
CA VAL A 92 -15.24 20.24 13.51
C VAL A 92 -16.59 20.74 14.02
N ASP A 93 -16.85 22.05 13.95
CA ASP A 93 -18.17 22.63 14.27
C ASP A 93 -19.28 22.10 13.34
N SER A 94 -18.92 21.66 12.14
CA SER A 94 -19.82 21.01 11.19
C SER A 94 -19.98 19.50 11.41
N GLY A 95 -19.34 18.94 12.44
CA GLY A 95 -19.41 17.53 12.81
C GLY A 95 -18.44 16.62 12.05
N LEU A 96 -17.43 17.17 11.38
CA LEU A 96 -16.41 16.39 10.67
C LEU A 96 -15.18 16.16 11.55
N SER A 97 -14.60 14.98 11.42
CA SER A 97 -13.21 14.74 11.81
C SER A 97 -12.24 15.32 10.78
N ILE A 98 -11.01 15.58 11.20
CA ILE A 98 -9.98 16.23 10.38
C ILE A 98 -8.67 15.43 10.36
N ILE A 99 -8.04 15.41 9.19
CA ILE A 99 -6.63 15.05 9.00
C ILE A 99 -5.94 16.27 8.38
N VAL A 100 -4.78 16.67 8.90
CA VAL A 100 -4.09 17.89 8.46
C VAL A 100 -2.79 17.57 7.74
N TYR A 101 -2.61 18.12 6.54
CA TYR A 101 -1.36 18.00 5.80
C TYR A 101 -0.34 19.04 6.22
N PHE A 102 0.86 18.61 6.59
CA PHE A 102 2.00 19.51 6.73
C PHE A 102 3.02 19.40 5.61
N GLY A 103 3.07 18.28 4.89
CA GLY A 103 4.10 18.01 3.89
C GLY A 103 5.47 17.91 4.54
N LYS A 104 6.06 19.05 4.91
CA LYS A 104 7.30 19.15 5.68
C LYS A 104 7.13 20.13 6.86
N TRP A 105 7.93 19.95 7.90
CA TRP A 105 8.02 20.91 9.00
C TRP A 105 8.95 22.05 8.63
N ASP A 106 8.39 23.13 8.07
CA ASP A 106 9.14 24.30 7.64
C ASP A 106 8.60 25.61 8.22
N ARG A 107 7.76 25.51 9.26
CA ARG A 107 7.23 26.67 10.00
C ARG A 107 7.37 26.46 11.50
N ASP A 108 7.86 27.50 12.18
CA ASP A 108 8.13 27.47 13.62
C ASP A 108 6.88 27.19 14.47
N TRP A 109 5.69 27.53 13.96
CA TRP A 109 4.42 27.35 14.66
C TRP A 109 3.84 25.93 14.56
N GLN A 110 4.25 25.12 13.58
CA GLN A 110 3.60 23.82 13.32
C GLN A 110 3.77 22.82 14.47
N LEU A 111 4.93 22.84 15.15
CA LEU A 111 5.17 21.98 16.31
C LEU A 111 4.31 22.40 17.51
N SER A 112 4.28 23.70 17.83
CA SER A 112 3.41 24.22 18.90
C SER A 112 1.92 24.11 18.57
N TRP A 113 1.58 24.13 17.28
CA TRP A 113 0.23 23.87 16.81
C TRP A 113 -0.17 22.43 17.12
N LEU A 114 0.72 21.45 16.85
CA LEU A 114 0.47 20.05 17.17
C LEU A 114 0.24 19.81 18.66
N ASP A 115 0.99 20.52 19.51
CA ASP A 115 0.82 20.55 20.96
C ASP A 115 -0.60 20.98 21.36
N GLY A 116 -1.10 22.09 20.79
CA GLY A 116 -2.43 22.62 21.11
C GLY A 116 -3.60 21.94 20.37
N ALA A 117 -3.33 21.27 19.25
CA ALA A 117 -4.37 20.73 18.37
C ALA A 117 -5.26 19.69 19.05
N LYS A 118 -4.68 18.87 19.94
CA LYS A 118 -5.42 17.88 20.73
C LYS A 118 -6.33 18.52 21.78
N GLU A 119 -5.93 19.65 22.34
CA GLU A 119 -6.79 20.42 23.26
C GLU A 119 -7.92 21.13 22.51
N ASN A 120 -7.64 21.61 21.30
CA ASN A 120 -8.61 22.35 20.48
C ASN A 120 -9.69 21.45 19.87
N TRP A 121 -9.31 20.32 19.26
CA TRP A 121 -10.23 19.48 18.48
C TRP A 121 -10.42 18.07 19.06
N GLY A 122 -9.66 17.69 20.08
CA GLY A 122 -9.84 16.42 20.80
C GLY A 122 -9.89 15.21 19.86
N PRO A 123 -10.92 14.36 19.96
CA PRO A 123 -11.05 13.16 19.12
C PRO A 123 -11.37 13.46 17.65
N SER A 124 -11.76 14.69 17.30
CA SER A 124 -12.01 15.06 15.91
C SER A 124 -10.72 15.22 15.12
N LEU A 125 -9.58 15.47 15.76
CA LEU A 125 -8.27 15.41 15.10
C LEU A 125 -7.79 13.96 15.01
N LEU A 126 -7.85 13.38 13.82
CA LEU A 126 -7.43 11.99 13.60
C LEU A 126 -5.91 11.86 13.48
N GLY A 127 -5.23 12.87 12.91
CA GLY A 127 -3.77 12.91 12.84
C GLY A 127 -3.24 13.81 11.74
N ILE A 128 -1.98 13.58 11.38
CA ILE A 128 -1.23 14.41 10.43
C ILE A 128 -0.91 13.61 9.18
N TYR A 129 -1.30 14.14 8.04
CA TYR A 129 -0.82 13.70 6.74
C TYR A 129 0.57 14.30 6.50
N PHE A 130 1.58 13.44 6.54
CA PHE A 130 2.98 13.85 6.50
C PHE A 130 3.68 13.24 5.30
N PHE A 131 4.17 14.10 4.40
CA PHE A 131 4.65 13.73 3.05
C PHE A 131 3.64 12.96 2.19
N ASP A 132 3.68 13.24 0.90
CA ASP A 132 2.85 12.58 -0.10
C ASP A 132 3.72 11.59 -0.88
N GLU A 133 3.24 10.36 -1.05
CA GLU A 133 3.84 9.32 -1.90
C GLU A 133 5.33 9.07 -1.63
N PRO A 134 5.75 8.85 -0.36
CA PRO A 134 7.17 8.70 -0.02
C PRO A 134 7.88 7.57 -0.79
N ALA A 135 7.25 6.42 -0.98
CA ALA A 135 7.82 5.28 -1.67
C ALA A 135 7.54 5.28 -3.17
N GLY A 136 6.36 5.75 -3.59
CA GLY A 136 6.04 5.96 -5.00
C GLY A 136 6.99 6.97 -5.64
N SER A 137 7.14 8.15 -5.03
CA SER A 137 8.05 9.20 -5.51
C SER A 137 9.48 8.71 -5.65
N LEU A 138 9.91 7.80 -4.77
CA LEU A 138 11.21 7.15 -4.85
C LEU A 138 11.33 6.33 -6.15
N LEU A 139 10.35 5.50 -6.49
CA LEU A 139 10.36 4.70 -7.73
C LEU A 139 10.48 5.57 -8.98
N ASP A 140 9.86 6.73 -8.99
CA ASP A 140 9.76 7.58 -10.18
C ASP A 140 10.94 8.53 -10.36
N SER A 141 11.54 9.00 -9.26
CA SER A 141 12.44 10.14 -9.31
C SER A 141 13.75 9.96 -8.55
N PHE A 142 14.06 8.74 -8.04
CA PHE A 142 15.28 8.51 -7.25
C PHE A 142 16.54 9.04 -7.94
N VAL A 143 16.77 8.65 -9.19
CA VAL A 143 17.99 9.03 -9.93
C VAL A 143 18.06 10.55 -10.12
N GLU A 144 16.96 11.20 -10.48
CA GLU A 144 16.91 12.66 -10.67
C GLU A 144 17.15 13.41 -9.36
N MET A 145 16.52 12.97 -8.26
CA MET A 145 16.71 13.53 -6.93
C MET A 145 18.15 13.33 -6.44
N TRP A 146 18.70 12.14 -6.68
CA TRP A 146 20.06 11.79 -6.31
C TRP A 146 21.08 12.65 -7.05
N ASP A 147 20.98 12.74 -8.38
CA ASP A 147 21.89 13.53 -9.21
C ASP A 147 21.83 15.01 -8.84
N ALA A 148 20.62 15.55 -8.57
CA ALA A 148 20.45 16.93 -8.13
C ALA A 148 21.11 17.21 -6.76
N SER A 149 21.14 16.24 -5.86
CA SER A 149 21.77 16.34 -4.53
C SER A 149 23.29 16.11 -4.54
N SER A 150 23.79 15.36 -5.52
CA SER A 150 25.19 14.92 -5.60
C SER A 150 26.21 16.03 -5.92
N GLY A 151 25.74 17.22 -6.30
CA GLY A 151 26.56 18.37 -6.67
C GLY A 151 27.44 18.93 -5.54
N GLU A 152 27.07 18.68 -4.27
CA GLU A 152 27.84 19.14 -3.10
C GLU A 152 28.37 17.99 -2.22
N HIS A 153 27.72 16.82 -2.24
CA HIS A 153 28.13 15.63 -1.50
C HIS A 153 27.86 14.35 -2.30
N LYS A 154 28.91 13.60 -2.61
CA LYS A 154 28.78 12.26 -3.21
C LYS A 154 28.28 11.29 -2.13
N LEU A 155 26.98 11.19 -1.94
CA LEU A 155 26.46 9.97 -1.33
C LEU A 155 26.77 8.80 -2.27
N GLU A 156 27.11 7.64 -1.72
CA GLU A 156 27.26 6.40 -2.48
C GLU A 156 25.87 5.79 -2.68
N ILE A 157 25.53 5.46 -3.93
CA ILE A 157 24.26 4.81 -4.25
C ILE A 157 24.31 3.41 -3.60
N PRO A 158 23.25 2.99 -2.89
CA PRO A 158 23.17 1.63 -2.37
C PRO A 158 23.49 0.59 -3.45
N GLY A 159 24.38 -0.36 -3.13
CA GLY A 159 24.87 -1.36 -4.06
C GLY A 159 23.99 -2.61 -4.17
N SER A 160 22.97 -2.74 -3.30
CA SER A 160 22.08 -3.89 -3.25
C SER A 160 20.66 -3.52 -2.81
N TYR A 161 19.71 -4.43 -3.01
CA TYR A 161 18.33 -4.27 -2.55
C TYR A 161 18.24 -4.18 -1.02
N ASP A 162 19.08 -4.92 -0.29
CA ASP A 162 19.15 -4.84 1.18
C ASP A 162 19.56 -3.43 1.64
N GLU A 163 20.67 -2.93 1.09
CA GLU A 163 21.17 -1.59 1.44
C GLU A 163 20.16 -0.50 1.08
N MET A 164 19.42 -0.64 -0.02
CA MET A 164 18.41 0.34 -0.43
C MET A 164 17.16 0.30 0.45
N ALA A 165 16.69 -0.89 0.82
CA ALA A 165 15.56 -1.05 1.73
C ALA A 165 15.89 -0.46 3.12
N GLU A 166 17.08 -0.77 3.65
CA GLU A 166 17.58 -0.20 4.91
C GLU A 166 17.72 1.32 4.82
N PHE A 167 18.29 1.83 3.72
CA PHE A 167 18.45 3.27 3.50
C PHE A 167 17.10 4.00 3.46
N PHE A 168 16.11 3.47 2.75
CA PHE A 168 14.76 4.05 2.69
C PHE A 168 14.15 4.12 4.09
N VAL A 169 14.06 2.98 4.77
CA VAL A 169 13.43 2.89 6.10
C VAL A 169 14.14 3.80 7.10
N TYR A 170 15.47 3.76 7.15
CA TYR A 170 16.26 4.57 8.07
C TYR A 170 16.11 6.08 7.80
N SER A 171 16.09 6.49 6.52
CA SER A 171 15.95 7.90 6.14
C SER A 171 14.63 8.51 6.61
N TRP A 172 13.54 7.75 6.53
CA TRP A 172 12.23 8.21 7.01
C TRP A 172 12.09 8.12 8.53
N GLN A 173 12.56 7.05 9.17
CA GLN A 173 12.54 6.93 10.64
C GLN A 173 13.37 8.04 11.32
N THR A 174 14.45 8.48 10.68
CA THR A 174 15.29 9.56 11.20
C THR A 174 14.88 10.95 10.71
N MET A 175 13.89 11.04 9.83
CA MET A 175 13.40 12.33 9.35
C MET A 175 12.83 13.11 10.55
N PRO A 176 13.36 14.33 10.83
CA PRO A 176 13.00 15.07 12.03
C PRO A 176 11.50 15.20 12.24
N GLY A 177 10.75 15.32 11.15
CA GLY A 177 9.31 15.44 11.19
C GLY A 177 8.55 14.22 11.67
N LEU A 178 8.75 13.10 10.99
CA LEU A 178 8.09 11.84 11.34
C LEU A 178 8.53 11.41 12.74
N ARG A 179 9.85 11.50 13.01
CA ARG A 179 10.43 11.25 14.33
C ARG A 179 9.77 12.10 15.42
N THR A 180 9.61 13.41 15.19
CA THR A 180 8.99 14.31 16.18
C THR A 180 7.55 13.90 16.46
N MET A 181 6.77 13.44 15.48
CA MET A 181 5.40 12.96 15.77
C MET A 181 5.38 11.69 16.63
N LYS A 182 6.41 10.83 16.53
CA LYS A 182 6.50 9.55 17.23
C LYS A 182 7.09 9.64 18.63
N GLU A 183 8.09 10.50 18.83
CA GLU A 183 8.82 10.60 20.10
C GLU A 183 8.14 11.53 21.14
N ARG A 184 6.95 12.06 20.82
CA ARG A 184 6.19 12.92 21.74
C ARG A 184 5.49 12.11 22.81
N ASP A 185 5.29 12.73 23.99
CA ASP A 185 4.58 12.11 25.13
C ASP A 185 3.17 11.60 24.75
N ALA A 186 2.52 12.30 23.83
CA ALA A 186 1.32 11.85 23.15
C ALA A 186 1.63 11.71 21.65
N PRO A 187 1.99 10.50 21.18
CA PRO A 187 2.25 10.25 19.78
C PRO A 187 1.03 10.62 18.93
N VAL A 188 1.29 11.16 17.74
CA VAL A 188 0.24 11.53 16.78
C VAL A 188 0.24 10.55 15.62
N VAL A 189 -0.95 10.15 15.19
CA VAL A 189 -1.13 9.24 14.05
C VAL A 189 -0.56 9.90 12.80
N ALA A 190 0.39 9.23 12.17
CA ALA A 190 1.01 9.65 10.92
C ALA A 190 0.32 8.98 9.73
N PHE A 191 -0.26 9.80 8.86
CA PHE A 191 -0.89 9.39 7.61
C PHE A 191 0.03 9.69 6.43
N THR A 192 -0.05 8.87 5.40
CA THR A 192 0.42 9.19 4.06
C THR A 192 -0.51 8.55 3.02
N SER A 193 -0.30 8.84 1.74
CA SER A 193 -0.86 8.04 0.66
C SER A 193 0.24 7.68 -0.31
N ASP A 194 0.10 6.53 -0.95
CA ASP A 194 1.08 6.04 -1.92
C ASP A 194 0.41 5.16 -2.98
N TYR A 195 1.12 4.84 -4.05
CA TYR A 195 0.68 3.96 -5.12
C TYR A 195 1.57 2.71 -5.28
N ALA A 196 2.59 2.55 -4.43
CA ALA A 196 3.42 1.34 -4.39
C ALA A 196 4.11 1.18 -3.03
N LEU A 197 4.71 0.01 -2.79
CA LEU A 197 5.66 -0.22 -1.69
C LEU A 197 5.14 0.07 -0.27
N TYR A 198 3.82 -0.04 -0.05
CA TYR A 198 3.15 0.20 1.24
C TYR A 198 3.79 -0.49 2.46
N TRP A 199 4.36 -1.67 2.26
CA TRP A 199 5.10 -2.39 3.31
C TRP A 199 6.19 -1.52 3.94
N PHE A 200 6.94 -0.81 3.10
CA PHE A 200 8.06 0.00 3.51
C PHE A 200 7.62 1.35 4.08
N ASP A 201 6.46 1.88 3.70
CA ASP A 201 5.87 3.05 4.37
C ASP A 201 5.58 2.76 5.84
N TYR A 202 5.02 1.59 6.14
CA TYR A 202 4.79 1.19 7.53
C TYR A 202 6.11 0.98 8.29
N LEU A 203 7.11 0.35 7.67
CA LEU A 203 8.46 0.22 8.27
C LEU A 203 9.12 1.60 8.50
N ALA A 204 8.93 2.54 7.58
CA ALA A 204 9.40 3.92 7.67
C ALA A 204 8.76 4.68 8.86
N GLY A 205 7.61 4.22 9.34
CA GLY A 205 6.99 4.69 10.58
C GLY A 205 5.58 5.27 10.39
N TYR A 206 4.95 5.16 9.22
CA TYR A 206 3.55 5.58 9.08
C TYR A 206 2.61 4.68 9.88
N ASP A 207 1.50 5.25 10.37
CA ASP A 207 0.47 4.48 11.09
C ASP A 207 -0.68 4.09 10.19
N VAL A 208 -0.99 4.95 9.21
CA VAL A 208 -2.05 4.73 8.23
C VAL A 208 -1.53 5.10 6.85
N VAL A 209 -1.72 4.20 5.90
CA VAL A 209 -1.40 4.43 4.49
C VAL A 209 -2.69 4.38 3.68
N PHE A 210 -2.94 5.40 2.87
CA PHE A 210 -3.99 5.38 1.86
C PHE A 210 -3.44 4.83 0.55
N ALA A 211 -3.94 3.67 0.12
CA ALA A 211 -3.67 3.20 -1.24
C ALA A 211 -4.36 4.12 -2.24
N GLN A 212 -3.59 4.62 -3.20
CA GLN A 212 -4.09 5.53 -4.22
C GLN A 212 -4.78 4.77 -5.34
N PHE A 213 -6.11 4.92 -5.42
CA PHE A 213 -6.88 4.42 -6.56
C PHE A 213 -6.84 5.43 -7.69
N GLY A 214 -5.82 5.32 -8.54
CA GLY A 214 -5.54 6.22 -9.66
C GLY A 214 -5.01 5.50 -10.89
N TRP A 215 -4.58 6.27 -11.89
CA TRP A 215 -3.81 5.91 -13.09
C TRP A 215 -4.19 4.60 -13.81
N ASN A 216 -5.45 4.17 -13.71
CA ASN A 216 -5.92 2.85 -14.16
C ASN A 216 -5.14 1.67 -13.57
N HIS A 217 -4.52 1.83 -12.40
CA HIS A 217 -3.89 0.74 -11.66
C HIS A 217 -4.93 -0.29 -11.18
N SER A 218 -4.48 -1.50 -10.89
CA SER A 218 -5.36 -2.58 -10.44
C SER A 218 -5.74 -2.39 -8.97
N ARG A 219 -6.99 -2.02 -8.71
CA ARG A 219 -7.52 -1.84 -7.33
C ARG A 219 -7.38 -3.10 -6.49
N ILE A 220 -7.55 -4.27 -7.10
CA ILE A 220 -7.38 -5.57 -6.42
C ILE A 220 -5.93 -5.76 -5.98
N GLN A 221 -4.96 -5.40 -6.83
CA GLN A 221 -3.55 -5.47 -6.47
C GLN A 221 -3.22 -4.48 -5.36
N ASP A 222 -3.69 -3.24 -5.47
CA ASP A 222 -3.38 -2.19 -4.50
C ASP A 222 -3.95 -2.54 -3.12
N ILE A 223 -5.18 -3.08 -3.07
CA ILE A 223 -5.78 -3.65 -1.84
C ILE A 223 -4.93 -4.80 -1.30
N ALA A 224 -4.55 -5.77 -2.13
CA ALA A 224 -3.78 -6.92 -1.68
C ALA A 224 -2.44 -6.52 -1.04
N LEU A 225 -1.76 -5.52 -1.62
CA LEU A 225 -0.51 -4.98 -1.09
C LEU A 225 -0.73 -4.22 0.22
N VAL A 226 -1.65 -3.23 0.25
CA VAL A 226 -1.82 -2.36 1.43
C VAL A 226 -2.45 -3.10 2.60
N ARG A 227 -3.47 -3.94 2.35
CA ARG A 227 -4.15 -4.73 3.39
C ARG A 227 -3.21 -5.77 3.97
N GLY A 228 -2.43 -6.45 3.14
CA GLY A 228 -1.43 -7.42 3.57
C GLY A 228 -0.38 -6.79 4.48
N ALA A 229 0.15 -5.63 4.09
CA ALA A 229 1.11 -4.87 4.89
C ALA A 229 0.51 -4.40 6.22
N ALA A 230 -0.66 -3.76 6.18
CA ALA A 230 -1.36 -3.26 7.36
C ALA A 230 -1.69 -4.39 8.36
N LYS A 231 -2.24 -5.50 7.87
CA LYS A 231 -2.61 -6.67 8.69
C LYS A 231 -1.42 -7.30 9.40
N LEU A 232 -0.27 -7.42 8.73
CA LEU A 232 0.89 -8.06 9.34
C LEU A 232 1.62 -7.14 10.33
N GLN A 233 1.60 -5.84 10.09
CA GLN A 233 2.27 -4.84 10.93
C GLN A 233 1.36 -4.22 12.01
N ASP A 234 0.11 -4.67 12.12
CA ASP A 234 -0.90 -4.17 13.07
C ASP A 234 -1.14 -2.66 12.92
N LYS A 235 -1.41 -2.24 11.67
CA LYS A 235 -1.58 -0.84 11.26
C LYS A 235 -2.93 -0.61 10.59
N GLY A 236 -3.38 0.65 10.58
CA GLY A 236 -4.58 1.07 9.86
C GLY A 236 -4.30 1.32 8.40
N TRP A 237 -5.33 1.27 7.56
CA TRP A 237 -5.20 1.59 6.14
C TRP A 237 -6.51 2.15 5.56
N GLY A 238 -6.40 2.78 4.40
CA GLY A 238 -7.56 3.23 3.65
C GLY A 238 -7.27 3.39 2.17
N VAL A 239 -8.18 4.08 1.48
CA VAL A 239 -7.99 4.44 0.08
C VAL A 239 -8.15 5.94 -0.13
N ILE A 240 -7.39 6.47 -1.07
CA ILE A 240 -7.63 7.79 -1.65
C ILE A 240 -7.88 7.64 -3.15
N VAL A 241 -9.09 7.94 -3.60
CA VAL A 241 -9.44 7.92 -5.03
C VAL A 241 -8.89 9.19 -5.66
N THR A 242 -7.95 9.02 -6.57
CA THR A 242 -7.15 10.11 -7.15
C THR A 242 -7.18 10.09 -8.68
N TRP A 243 -6.33 10.88 -9.31
CA TRP A 243 -6.25 11.05 -10.75
C TRP A 243 -6.16 9.71 -11.47
N THR A 244 -7.13 9.46 -12.33
CA THR A 244 -7.13 8.37 -13.30
C THR A 244 -6.73 8.86 -14.69
N PHE A 245 -6.93 10.14 -14.97
CA PHE A 245 -6.63 10.77 -16.25
C PHE A 245 -5.74 12.01 -16.05
N ASN A 246 -4.79 12.22 -16.96
CA ASN A 246 -3.93 13.43 -16.97
C ASN A 246 -4.65 14.71 -17.45
N ASN A 247 -5.91 14.59 -17.86
CA ASN A 247 -6.76 15.67 -18.36
C ASN A 247 -8.16 15.54 -17.77
N PRO A 248 -8.99 16.60 -17.80
CA PRO A 248 -10.38 16.52 -17.36
C PRO A 248 -11.11 15.32 -17.99
N PRO A 249 -11.90 14.56 -17.22
CA PRO A 249 -12.40 14.88 -15.88
C PRO A 249 -11.45 14.58 -14.70
N TYR A 250 -10.21 14.15 -14.95
CA TYR A 250 -9.19 13.72 -13.97
C TYR A 250 -9.55 12.49 -13.14
N LEU A 251 -10.72 12.49 -12.49
CA LEU A 251 -11.26 11.37 -11.73
C LEU A 251 -12.10 10.42 -12.59
N VAL A 252 -12.30 9.21 -12.08
CA VAL A 252 -13.37 8.31 -12.53
C VAL A 252 -14.75 8.92 -12.30
N GLY A 253 -15.78 8.44 -13.01
CA GLY A 253 -17.16 8.88 -12.79
C GLY A 253 -17.76 8.41 -11.46
N GLY A 254 -18.91 8.97 -11.09
CA GLY A 254 -19.61 8.68 -9.82
C GLY A 254 -19.88 7.20 -9.55
N ASP A 255 -20.37 6.45 -10.54
CA ASP A 255 -20.65 5.01 -10.39
C ASP A 255 -19.39 4.23 -10.00
N ARG A 256 -18.28 4.53 -10.67
CA ARG A 256 -16.99 3.87 -10.39
C ARG A 256 -16.43 4.31 -9.04
N LEU A 257 -16.60 5.57 -8.65
CA LEU A 257 -16.22 6.06 -7.32
C LEU A 257 -16.99 5.31 -6.22
N TYR A 258 -18.30 5.11 -6.39
CA TYR A 258 -19.10 4.33 -5.45
C TYR A 258 -18.58 2.89 -5.33
N GLU A 259 -18.31 2.22 -6.45
CA GLU A 259 -17.72 0.87 -6.46
C GLU A 259 -16.36 0.81 -5.76
N ASP A 260 -15.48 1.78 -6.02
CA ASP A 260 -14.16 1.86 -5.43
C ASP A 260 -14.24 2.03 -3.89
N LEU A 261 -15.19 2.83 -3.38
CA LEU A 261 -15.43 3.00 -1.94
C LEU A 261 -16.05 1.75 -1.28
N VAL A 262 -17.03 1.11 -1.93
CA VAL A 262 -17.60 -0.17 -1.47
C VAL A 262 -16.51 -1.24 -1.40
N MET A 263 -15.69 -1.34 -2.43
CA MET A 263 -14.59 -2.30 -2.49
C MET A 263 -13.62 -2.11 -1.32
N ALA A 264 -13.21 -0.87 -1.03
CA ALA A 264 -12.35 -0.60 0.12
C ALA A 264 -13.01 -0.98 1.46
N TYR A 265 -14.26 -0.57 1.66
CA TYR A 265 -15.05 -0.88 2.86
C TYR A 265 -15.18 -2.39 3.11
N ASP A 266 -15.58 -3.14 2.08
CA ASP A 266 -15.75 -4.59 2.16
C ASP A 266 -14.44 -5.32 2.46
N ASN A 267 -13.29 -4.75 2.06
CA ASN A 267 -11.97 -5.31 2.34
C ASN A 267 -11.37 -4.87 3.68
N GLY A 268 -12.07 -4.02 4.44
CA GLY A 268 -11.68 -3.63 5.80
C GLY A 268 -10.80 -2.39 5.85
N ALA A 269 -10.85 -1.52 4.84
CA ALA A 269 -10.30 -0.17 4.96
C ALA A 269 -11.02 0.58 6.09
N GLU A 270 -10.31 1.43 6.82
CA GLU A 270 -10.88 2.32 7.84
C GLU A 270 -11.26 3.69 7.24
N TYR A 271 -10.67 4.03 6.09
CA TYR A 271 -10.81 5.33 5.44
C TYR A 271 -11.12 5.22 3.95
N GLY A 272 -12.02 6.07 3.47
CA GLY A 272 -12.28 6.30 2.05
C GLY A 272 -12.29 7.79 1.72
N VAL A 273 -11.27 8.26 1.00
CA VAL A 273 -11.07 9.69 0.72
C VAL A 273 -11.12 9.95 -0.79
N VAL A 274 -11.69 11.07 -1.20
CA VAL A 274 -11.66 11.50 -2.62
C VAL A 274 -10.75 12.72 -2.76
N PHE A 275 -9.71 12.60 -3.58
CA PHE A 275 -8.77 13.67 -3.86
C PHE A 275 -9.43 14.80 -4.68
N ASN A 276 -9.19 16.06 -4.31
CA ASN A 276 -9.89 17.22 -4.89
C ASN A 276 -8.96 18.33 -5.42
N TYR A 277 -8.20 18.03 -6.47
CA TYR A 277 -7.34 19.00 -7.16
C TYR A 277 -7.19 18.63 -8.66
N PRO A 278 -7.08 19.56 -9.64
CA PRO A 278 -7.01 21.01 -9.50
C PRO A 278 -8.38 21.71 -9.34
N LYS A 279 -8.38 22.99 -8.95
CA LYS A 279 -9.62 23.77 -8.93
C LYS A 279 -10.09 24.12 -10.34
N ILE A 280 -11.13 23.43 -10.82
CA ILE A 280 -11.76 23.68 -12.14
C ILE A 280 -13.21 24.17 -12.02
N ASN A 281 -13.82 24.06 -10.84
CA ASN A 281 -15.11 24.64 -10.48
C ASN A 281 -15.11 25.08 -8.99
N ASP A 282 -16.27 25.52 -8.47
CA ASP A 282 -16.43 26.01 -7.10
C ASP A 282 -16.07 24.96 -6.03
N TYR A 283 -16.13 23.67 -6.37
CA TYR A 283 -15.84 22.53 -5.51
C TYR A 283 -14.58 21.75 -5.94
N GLY A 284 -13.67 22.38 -6.68
CA GLY A 284 -12.43 21.74 -7.11
C GLY A 284 -12.58 20.96 -8.41
N ILE A 285 -12.26 19.66 -8.41
CA ILE A 285 -12.55 18.71 -9.51
C ILE A 285 -13.84 17.94 -9.31
N LEU A 286 -14.45 18.01 -8.11
CA LEU A 286 -15.66 17.27 -7.83
C LEU A 286 -16.84 17.82 -8.65
N ASN A 287 -17.72 16.91 -9.06
CA ASN A 287 -18.94 17.22 -9.79
C ASN A 287 -20.13 16.50 -9.12
N GLU A 288 -21.34 16.76 -9.63
CA GLU A 288 -22.57 16.21 -9.04
C GLU A 288 -22.59 14.67 -8.98
N GLY A 289 -22.02 13.99 -9.97
CA GLY A 289 -21.90 12.54 -9.95
C GLY A 289 -21.05 12.03 -8.80
N HIS A 290 -19.98 12.74 -8.43
CA HIS A 290 -19.14 12.37 -7.28
C HIS A 290 -19.87 12.60 -5.95
N PHE A 291 -20.62 13.70 -5.83
CA PHE A 291 -21.42 13.96 -4.61
C PHE A 291 -22.53 12.93 -4.42
N LEU A 292 -23.24 12.57 -5.50
CA LEU A 292 -24.26 11.51 -5.45
C LEU A 292 -23.67 10.14 -5.09
N ALA A 293 -22.45 9.85 -5.55
CA ALA A 293 -21.75 8.62 -5.19
C ALA A 293 -21.39 8.57 -3.70
N LEU A 294 -20.83 9.67 -3.15
CA LEU A 294 -20.54 9.79 -1.72
C LEU A 294 -21.82 9.69 -0.87
N GLU A 295 -22.88 10.38 -1.27
CA GLU A 295 -24.18 10.32 -0.58
C GLU A 295 -24.80 8.92 -0.63
N SER A 296 -24.71 8.25 -1.77
CA SER A 296 -25.19 6.87 -1.91
C SER A 296 -24.37 5.90 -1.06
N PHE A 297 -23.04 6.06 -1.03
CA PHE A 297 -22.15 5.25 -0.20
C PHE A 297 -22.45 5.46 1.28
N TRP A 298 -22.59 6.71 1.72
CA TRP A 298 -22.95 7.04 3.09
C TRP A 298 -24.27 6.39 3.53
N ASN A 299 -25.34 6.58 2.74
CA ASN A 299 -26.67 6.12 3.11
C ASN A 299 -26.81 4.58 3.02
N ASN A 300 -26.20 3.95 2.01
CA ASN A 300 -26.42 2.53 1.74
C ASN A 300 -25.40 1.62 2.43
N ILE A 301 -24.22 2.14 2.78
CA ILE A 301 -23.12 1.36 3.36
C ILE A 301 -22.79 1.85 4.77
N VAL A 302 -22.35 3.10 4.93
CA VAL A 302 -21.83 3.59 6.23
C VAL A 302 -22.92 3.66 7.30
N GLN A 303 -24.11 4.14 6.95
CA GLN A 303 -25.25 4.24 7.88
C GLN A 303 -26.07 2.94 7.97
N ASN A 304 -25.76 1.95 7.14
CA ASN A 304 -26.52 0.72 7.07
C ASN A 304 -25.94 -0.33 8.04
N SER A 305 -26.67 -0.63 9.11
CA SER A 305 -26.23 -1.62 10.12
C SER A 305 -26.17 -3.07 9.61
N GLU A 306 -26.72 -3.37 8.44
CA GLU A 306 -26.58 -4.67 7.79
C GLU A 306 -25.27 -4.81 7.00
N ALA A 307 -24.68 -3.69 6.56
CA ALA A 307 -23.39 -3.69 5.91
C ALA A 307 -22.29 -4.07 6.91
N LYS A 308 -21.32 -4.86 6.46
CA LYS A 308 -20.23 -5.35 7.30
C LYS A 308 -18.90 -4.98 6.70
N GLN A 309 -18.24 -4.00 7.32
CA GLN A 309 -16.87 -3.63 6.99
C GLN A 309 -15.94 -4.85 7.12
N GLY A 310 -15.05 -5.01 6.15
CA GLY A 310 -14.12 -6.13 6.14
C GLY A 310 -14.81 -7.49 6.02
N SER A 311 -15.96 -7.56 5.34
CA SER A 311 -16.63 -8.82 5.01
C SER A 311 -15.77 -9.74 4.13
N ILE A 312 -14.83 -9.17 3.38
CA ILE A 312 -13.83 -9.86 2.57
C ILE A 312 -12.48 -9.83 3.31
N LYS A 313 -11.90 -11.02 3.50
CA LYS A 313 -10.61 -11.20 4.18
C LYS A 313 -9.61 -11.88 3.25
N GLY A 314 -8.32 -11.63 3.47
CA GLY A 314 -7.23 -12.37 2.82
C GLY A 314 -7.21 -13.84 3.30
N GLU A 315 -7.52 -14.76 2.40
CA GLU A 315 -7.48 -16.22 2.61
C GLU A 315 -6.13 -16.79 2.15
N ALA A 316 -5.58 -16.23 1.07
CA ALA A 316 -4.27 -16.57 0.53
C ALA A 316 -3.30 -15.40 0.64
N VAL A 317 -2.00 -15.70 0.72
CA VAL A 317 -0.95 -14.69 0.70
C VAL A 317 0.17 -15.03 -0.28
N LEU A 318 0.58 -14.05 -1.08
CA LEU A 318 1.82 -14.08 -1.85
C LEU A 318 2.93 -13.38 -1.04
N VAL A 319 4.01 -14.09 -0.77
CA VAL A 319 5.17 -13.60 -0.01
C VAL A 319 6.31 -13.26 -0.96
N LEU A 320 6.61 -11.97 -1.06
CA LEU A 320 7.69 -11.38 -1.84
C LEU A 320 9.02 -11.45 -1.09
N PRO A 321 10.19 -11.44 -1.76
CA PRO A 321 11.47 -11.37 -1.07
C PRO A 321 11.59 -10.07 -0.24
N LYS A 322 12.09 -10.19 1.00
CA LYS A 322 12.11 -9.12 2.03
C LYS A 322 12.42 -7.70 1.53
N ASN A 323 13.39 -7.57 0.65
CA ASN A 323 14.01 -6.32 0.22
C ASN A 323 13.64 -5.93 -1.23
N TYR A 324 12.73 -6.65 -1.88
CA TYR A 324 12.44 -6.50 -3.30
C TYR A 324 11.43 -5.39 -3.57
N GLY A 325 11.89 -4.14 -3.48
CA GLY A 325 11.08 -2.93 -3.67
C GLY A 325 10.72 -2.66 -5.13
N TRP A 326 10.11 -3.62 -5.80
CA TRP A 326 9.63 -3.49 -7.17
C TRP A 326 8.26 -2.81 -7.22
N GLY A 327 8.09 -1.80 -8.09
CA GLY A 327 6.87 -1.00 -8.14
C GLY A 327 5.61 -1.76 -8.56
N MET A 328 5.75 -2.87 -9.30
CA MET A 328 4.65 -3.75 -9.70
C MET A 328 3.53 -3.08 -10.54
N ARG A 329 3.75 -1.88 -11.10
CA ARG A 329 2.76 -1.18 -11.96
C ARG A 329 2.73 -1.75 -13.38
N SER A 330 3.87 -2.24 -13.84
CA SER A 330 4.07 -2.95 -15.11
C SER A 330 5.14 -4.02 -14.96
N LEU A 331 5.28 -4.88 -15.97
CA LEU A 331 6.30 -5.95 -15.98
C LEU A 331 7.73 -5.38 -15.97
N ASP A 332 7.92 -4.21 -16.56
CA ASP A 332 9.18 -3.49 -16.73
C ASP A 332 9.39 -2.38 -15.69
N ASP A 333 8.54 -2.30 -14.66
CA ASP A 333 8.66 -1.31 -13.60
C ASP A 333 9.99 -1.46 -12.83
N THR A 334 10.47 -0.37 -12.26
CA THR A 334 11.79 -0.32 -11.61
C THR A 334 11.78 -0.97 -10.23
N ILE A 335 12.94 -1.44 -9.81
CA ILE A 335 13.20 -1.89 -8.45
C ILE A 335 13.87 -0.72 -7.72
N TRP A 336 13.21 -0.20 -6.69
CA TRP A 336 13.63 0.95 -5.89
C TRP A 336 13.91 2.24 -6.69
N GLY A 337 13.39 2.37 -7.92
CA GLY A 337 13.72 3.49 -8.81
C GLY A 337 15.15 3.47 -9.35
N LEU A 338 15.89 2.39 -9.09
CA LEU A 338 17.33 2.30 -9.30
C LEU A 338 17.73 1.24 -10.32
N TRP A 339 17.12 0.07 -10.22
CA TRP A 339 17.44 -1.07 -11.07
C TRP A 339 16.28 -1.36 -12.01
N ASP A 340 16.62 -1.75 -13.23
CA ASP A 340 15.65 -2.32 -14.17
C ASP A 340 15.03 -3.60 -13.57
N ALA A 341 13.83 -3.93 -14.02
CA ALA A 341 13.19 -5.22 -13.71
C ALA A 341 14.13 -6.40 -14.04
N ASP A 342 14.26 -7.34 -13.12
CA ASP A 342 15.08 -8.54 -13.29
C ASP A 342 14.21 -9.79 -13.57
N GLU A 343 14.81 -10.98 -13.58
CA GLU A 343 14.10 -12.24 -13.83
C GLU A 343 13.08 -12.59 -12.72
N LYS A 344 13.24 -12.05 -11.50
CA LYS A 344 12.27 -12.20 -10.40
C LYS A 344 11.05 -11.33 -10.64
N SER A 345 11.19 -10.13 -11.23
CA SER A 345 10.02 -9.30 -11.60
C SER A 345 9.04 -10.08 -12.48
N GLU A 346 9.53 -10.79 -13.51
CA GLU A 346 8.66 -11.61 -14.36
C GLU A 346 8.01 -12.79 -13.60
N GLN A 347 8.76 -13.45 -12.73
CA GLN A 347 8.24 -14.56 -11.92
C GLN A 347 7.14 -14.07 -10.97
N ILE A 348 7.38 -12.96 -10.27
CA ILE A 348 6.40 -12.31 -9.39
C ILE A 348 5.20 -11.87 -10.22
N TRP A 349 5.41 -11.25 -11.40
CA TRP A 349 4.33 -10.79 -12.27
C TRP A 349 3.37 -11.94 -12.61
N ASN A 350 3.91 -13.06 -13.06
CA ASN A 350 3.15 -14.23 -13.50
C ASN A 350 2.45 -14.94 -12.34
N LEU A 351 3.17 -15.16 -11.23
CA LEU A 351 2.60 -15.80 -10.04
C LEU A 351 1.48 -14.95 -9.45
N ARG A 352 1.72 -13.65 -9.23
CA ARG A 352 0.70 -12.72 -8.75
C ARG A 352 -0.50 -12.69 -9.67
N SER A 353 -0.31 -12.61 -10.99
CA SER A 353 -1.46 -12.57 -11.94
C SER A 353 -2.32 -13.83 -11.82
N THR A 354 -1.68 -15.00 -11.71
CA THR A 354 -2.38 -16.28 -11.48
C THR A 354 -3.15 -16.26 -10.16
N LEU A 355 -2.53 -15.79 -9.08
CA LEU A 355 -3.17 -15.74 -7.76
C LEU A 355 -4.29 -14.69 -7.69
N ILE A 356 -4.18 -13.56 -8.39
CA ILE A 356 -5.26 -12.57 -8.50
C ILE A 356 -6.44 -13.14 -9.28
N GLU A 357 -6.20 -13.93 -10.33
CA GLU A 357 -7.27 -14.62 -11.06
C GLU A 357 -7.97 -15.69 -10.18
N GLU A 358 -7.21 -16.41 -9.36
CA GLU A 358 -7.72 -17.47 -8.49
C GLU A 358 -8.42 -16.95 -7.23
N TYR A 359 -7.82 -15.99 -6.53
CA TYR A 359 -8.26 -15.52 -5.21
C TYR A 359 -8.89 -14.12 -5.23
N SER A 360 -8.66 -13.31 -6.27
CA SER A 360 -9.21 -11.95 -6.38
C SER A 360 -8.95 -11.12 -5.10
N LEU A 361 -9.99 -10.51 -4.51
CA LEU A 361 -9.93 -9.73 -3.27
C LEU A 361 -9.60 -10.56 -2.01
N ASN A 362 -9.57 -11.89 -2.10
CA ASN A 362 -9.12 -12.77 -1.01
C ASN A 362 -7.61 -13.04 -1.01
N LEU A 363 -6.84 -12.38 -1.89
CA LEU A 363 -5.37 -12.40 -1.87
C LEU A 363 -4.81 -11.21 -1.07
N ASP A 364 -3.81 -11.49 -0.22
CA ASP A 364 -2.88 -10.48 0.29
C ASP A 364 -1.48 -10.65 -0.34
N ILE A 365 -0.72 -9.57 -0.41
CA ILE A 365 0.67 -9.58 -0.88
C ILE A 365 1.53 -8.92 0.21
N VAL A 366 2.55 -9.63 0.66
CA VAL A 366 3.41 -9.23 1.80
C VAL A 366 4.87 -9.52 1.50
N TYR A 367 5.77 -9.11 2.40
CA TYR A 367 7.19 -9.37 2.28
C TYR A 367 7.64 -10.45 3.26
N ASP A 368 8.67 -11.23 2.90
CA ASP A 368 9.31 -12.25 3.72
C ASP A 368 10.17 -11.60 4.83
N ASP A 369 9.50 -10.88 5.72
CA ASP A 369 10.14 -10.24 6.86
C ASP A 369 9.99 -11.10 8.11
N PRO A 370 11.08 -11.59 8.72
CA PRO A 370 11.01 -12.43 9.91
C PRO A 370 10.36 -11.75 11.12
N GLU A 371 10.30 -10.42 11.17
CA GLU A 371 9.58 -9.69 12.23
C GLU A 371 8.06 -9.84 12.12
N PHE A 372 7.55 -10.14 10.93
CA PHE A 372 6.12 -10.13 10.60
C PHE A 372 5.66 -11.47 10.01
N SER A 373 5.65 -12.51 10.85
CA SER A 373 5.30 -13.86 10.41
C SER A 373 3.89 -13.96 9.80
N VAL A 374 3.79 -14.75 8.72
CA VAL A 374 2.55 -15.18 8.05
C VAL A 374 1.95 -16.47 8.63
N GLU A 375 2.67 -17.16 9.52
CA GLU A 375 2.27 -18.47 10.05
C GLU A 375 0.92 -18.39 10.78
N GLY A 376 -0.03 -19.21 10.35
CA GLY A 376 -1.37 -19.29 10.94
C GLY A 376 -2.28 -18.08 10.67
N LYS A 377 -1.87 -17.11 9.84
CA LYS A 377 -2.67 -15.92 9.48
C LYS A 377 -3.44 -16.03 8.17
N TYR A 378 -3.12 -17.05 7.37
CA TYR A 378 -3.67 -17.33 6.05
C TYR A 378 -3.87 -18.83 5.87
N ASP A 379 -4.83 -19.22 5.03
CA ASP A 379 -5.11 -20.61 4.70
C ASP A 379 -4.09 -21.16 3.70
N GLN A 380 -3.63 -20.32 2.77
CA GLN A 380 -2.63 -20.66 1.76
C GLN A 380 -1.50 -19.62 1.71
N THR A 381 -0.26 -20.09 1.64
CA THR A 381 0.94 -19.24 1.56
C THR A 381 1.75 -19.62 0.34
N PHE A 382 2.01 -18.64 -0.53
CA PHE A 382 2.77 -18.81 -1.78
C PHE A 382 4.05 -17.98 -1.69
N TYR A 383 5.21 -18.63 -1.77
CA TYR A 383 6.49 -17.93 -1.81
C TYR A 383 6.95 -17.76 -3.26
N VAL A 384 7.51 -16.59 -3.56
CA VAL A 384 8.27 -16.39 -4.80
C VAL A 384 9.49 -17.31 -4.77
N PRO A 385 9.76 -18.09 -5.83
CA PRO A 385 10.95 -18.93 -5.90
C PRO A 385 12.24 -18.09 -5.74
N THR A 386 13.04 -18.35 -4.70
CA THR A 386 14.18 -17.49 -4.35
C THR A 386 15.46 -17.77 -5.14
N GLU A 387 15.55 -18.88 -5.87
CA GLU A 387 16.57 -19.20 -6.87
C GLU A 387 16.04 -20.32 -7.77
N LYS A 388 16.64 -20.53 -8.95
CA LYS A 388 16.41 -21.73 -9.77
C LYS A 388 16.58 -22.94 -8.85
N THR A 389 15.48 -23.55 -8.40
CA THR A 389 15.49 -25.00 -8.25
C THR A 389 16.02 -25.47 -9.59
N GLU A 390 17.25 -26.00 -9.64
CA GLU A 390 17.79 -26.53 -10.88
C GLU A 390 16.66 -27.31 -11.54
N PRO A 391 16.33 -27.05 -12.82
CA PRO A 391 15.20 -27.68 -13.48
C PRO A 391 15.31 -29.16 -13.17
N PHE A 392 14.37 -29.69 -12.36
CA PHE A 392 14.44 -30.99 -11.70
C PHE A 392 15.60 -31.80 -12.22
N SER A 393 16.74 -31.83 -11.50
CA SER A 393 18.00 -32.35 -12.04
C SER A 393 17.70 -33.55 -12.92
N SER A 394 18.24 -33.56 -14.15
CA SER A 394 17.94 -34.54 -15.20
C SER A 394 17.89 -36.00 -14.72
N THR A 395 18.42 -36.31 -13.54
CA THR A 395 18.19 -37.55 -12.79
C THR A 395 16.73 -37.94 -12.60
N TRP A 396 15.77 -37.04 -12.35
CA TRP A 396 14.34 -37.41 -12.21
C TRP A 396 13.65 -37.68 -13.55
N ILE A 397 13.98 -36.92 -14.59
CA ILE A 397 13.49 -37.19 -15.96
C ILE A 397 14.11 -38.49 -16.49
N VAL A 398 15.40 -38.73 -16.24
CA VAL A 398 16.06 -40.00 -16.55
C VAL A 398 15.45 -41.14 -15.73
N ALA A 399 15.14 -40.96 -14.45
CA ALA A 399 14.47 -41.96 -13.63
C ALA A 399 13.05 -42.27 -14.16
N ALA A 400 12.27 -41.27 -14.55
CA ALA A 400 10.95 -41.46 -15.14
C ALA A 400 11.02 -42.18 -16.50
N ILE A 401 11.98 -41.83 -17.36
CA ILE A 401 12.22 -42.51 -18.65
C ILE A 401 12.67 -43.96 -18.42
N VAL A 402 13.54 -44.22 -17.43
CA VAL A 402 13.98 -45.57 -17.07
C VAL A 402 12.82 -46.39 -16.50
N ILE A 403 11.96 -45.83 -15.65
CA ILE A 403 10.77 -46.50 -15.12
C ILE A 403 9.81 -46.87 -16.26
N VAL A 404 9.53 -45.94 -17.18
CA VAL A 404 8.66 -46.22 -18.34
C VAL A 404 9.28 -47.27 -19.26
N ALA A 405 10.60 -47.24 -19.48
CA ALA A 405 11.30 -48.25 -20.28
C ALA A 405 11.28 -49.65 -19.61
N VAL A 406 11.45 -49.73 -18.29
CA VAL A 406 11.40 -50.98 -17.52
C VAL A 406 9.97 -51.54 -17.48
N ILE A 407 8.96 -50.70 -17.30
CA ILE A 407 7.55 -51.12 -17.36
C ILE A 407 7.19 -51.58 -18.78
N GLY A 408 7.58 -50.83 -19.80
CA GLY A 408 7.33 -51.17 -21.21
C GLY A 408 7.98 -52.49 -21.64
N THR A 409 9.25 -52.71 -21.25
CA THR A 409 9.95 -53.98 -21.53
C THR A 409 9.36 -55.15 -20.76
N SER A 410 8.97 -54.96 -19.49
CA SER A 410 8.29 -56.00 -18.70
C SER A 410 6.94 -56.39 -19.31
N PHE A 411 6.18 -55.42 -19.83
CA PHE A 411 4.91 -55.66 -20.51
C PHE A 411 5.09 -56.42 -21.83
N LEU A 412 6.16 -56.11 -22.59
CA LEU A 412 6.49 -56.80 -23.83
C LEU A 412 6.92 -58.24 -23.58
N VAL A 413 7.76 -58.49 -22.57
CA VAL A 413 8.18 -59.83 -22.13
C VAL A 413 6.98 -60.65 -21.67
N TYR A 414 6.09 -60.08 -20.86
CA TYR A 414 4.85 -60.72 -20.43
C TYR A 414 3.96 -61.11 -21.62
N ARG A 415 3.80 -60.22 -22.61
CA ARG A 415 2.99 -60.48 -23.80
C ARG A 415 3.58 -61.57 -24.69
N ILE A 416 4.92 -61.63 -24.83
CA ILE A 416 5.61 -62.69 -25.57
C ILE A 416 5.48 -64.03 -24.84
N TRP A 417 5.65 -64.04 -23.51
CA TRP A 417 5.48 -65.24 -22.70
C TRP A 417 4.05 -65.77 -22.78
N SER A 418 3.04 -64.92 -22.54
CA SER A 418 1.61 -65.25 -22.65
C SER A 418 1.23 -65.87 -24.02
N LYS A 419 1.77 -65.32 -25.13
CA LYS A 419 1.56 -65.89 -26.46
C LYS A 419 2.18 -67.28 -26.62
N LYS A 420 3.36 -67.53 -26.03
CA LYS A 420 4.00 -68.86 -26.06
C LYS A 420 3.20 -69.87 -25.24
N THR A 421 2.74 -69.52 -24.03
CA THR A 421 1.95 -70.42 -23.18
C THR A 421 0.61 -70.77 -23.83
N THR A 422 -0.06 -69.79 -24.45
CA THR A 422 -1.34 -70.02 -25.16
C THR A 422 -1.15 -70.97 -26.35
N LYS A 423 -0.02 -70.87 -27.08
CA LYS A 423 0.28 -71.77 -28.20
C LYS A 423 0.60 -73.20 -27.72
N GLN A 424 1.22 -73.35 -26.56
CA GLN A 424 1.54 -74.64 -25.95
C GLN A 424 0.30 -75.34 -25.37
N ILE A 425 -0.61 -74.59 -24.74
CA ILE A 425 -1.91 -75.10 -24.26
C ILE A 425 -2.80 -75.55 -25.43
N ASN A 426 -2.83 -74.80 -26.54
CA ASN A 426 -3.58 -75.18 -27.73
C ASN A 426 -2.97 -76.38 -28.49
N HIS A 427 -1.67 -76.64 -28.33
CA HIS A 427 -1.05 -77.84 -28.90
C HIS A 427 -1.43 -79.11 -28.10
N ASN A 428 -1.54 -79.01 -26.78
CA ASN A 428 -1.94 -80.14 -25.92
C ASN A 428 -3.44 -80.48 -26.02
N LYS A 429 -4.31 -79.52 -26.34
CA LYS A 429 -5.75 -79.78 -26.61
C LYS A 429 -6.03 -80.45 -27.95
N LYS A 430 -5.03 -80.63 -28.83
CA LYS A 430 -5.21 -81.30 -30.14
C LYS A 430 -4.86 -82.80 -30.11
N TYR A 431 -4.47 -83.32 -28.94
CA TYR A 431 -4.08 -84.72 -28.72
C TYR A 431 -4.79 -85.38 -27.52
N GLN A 432 -5.90 -84.78 -27.08
CA GLN A 432 -6.95 -85.42 -26.28
C GLN A 432 -8.23 -85.38 -27.11
#